data_AF-A0A534U870-F1
#
_entry.id   AF-A0A534U870-F1
#
_cell.length_a   1.000
_cell.length_b   1.000
_cell.length_c   1.000
_cell.angle_alpha   90.00
_cell.angle_beta   90.00
_cell.angle_gamma   90.00
#
_symmetry.space_group_name_H-M   'P 1'
#
loop_
_entity.id
_entity.type
_entity.pdbx_description
1 polymer ?
#
loop_
_entity_poly.entity_id
_entity_poly.type
_entity_poly.pdbx_seq_one_letter_code
_entity_poly.pdbx_strand_id
1 'polypeptide(L)'
;MTTDEEFFNIKYKKGSLDPKTAQLVFFAACIAIGHEGGARRHLKQARECGATEDEITEAMVYAMRPAAAKVRDLAKAVIAK
;
A
#
# COMPACT_ATOMS: atom_id res chain seq x y z
N MET A 1 -3.80 -3.44 22.23
CA MET A 1 -2.97 -2.45 22.96
C MET A 1 -1.86 -2.02 22.03
N THR A 2 -1.54 -0.73 21.97
CA THR A 2 -0.45 -0.22 21.13
C THR A 2 0.88 -0.28 21.86
N THR A 3 1.98 -0.44 21.13
CA THR A 3 3.35 -0.44 21.68
C THR A 3 4.20 0.60 20.97
N ASP A 4 4.99 1.37 21.71
CA ASP A 4 5.97 2.29 21.12
C ASP A 4 7.14 1.50 20.52
N GLU A 5 7.43 1.72 19.24
CA GLU A 5 8.52 1.09 18.49
C GLU A 5 9.29 2.13 17.66
N GLU A 6 10.51 1.75 17.22
CA GLU A 6 11.34 2.57 16.34
C GLU A 6 11.89 1.71 15.19
N PHE A 7 11.86 2.26 13.97
CA PHE A 7 12.42 1.64 12.78
C PHE A 7 13.15 2.69 11.95
N PHE A 8 14.47 2.55 11.75
CA PHE A 8 15.32 3.52 11.04
C PHE A 8 15.08 4.99 11.48
N ASN A 9 15.19 5.28 12.78
CA ASN A 9 14.96 6.59 13.39
C ASN A 9 13.52 7.14 13.23
N ILE A 10 12.56 6.31 12.81
CA ILE A 10 11.14 6.65 12.74
C ILE A 10 10.45 6.01 13.95
N LYS A 11 9.95 6.86 14.86
CA LYS A 11 9.15 6.43 16.01
C LYS A 11 7.69 6.27 15.61
N TYR A 12 7.08 5.17 16.00
CA TYR A 12 5.68 4.90 15.71
C TYR A 12 5.03 4.05 16.81
N LYS A 13 3.70 4.09 16.87
CA LYS A 13 2.92 3.24 17.77
C LYS A 13 2.41 2.05 16.98
N LYS A 14 3.02 0.88 17.19
CA LYS A 14 2.57 -0.36 16.57
C LYS A 14 1.18 -0.72 17.08
N GLY A 15 0.32 -1.14 16.15
CA GLY A 15 -1.09 -1.42 16.42
C GLY A 15 -1.99 -0.18 16.40
N SER A 16 -1.48 0.99 15.99
CA SER A 16 -2.33 2.17 15.76
C SER A 16 -3.23 2.05 14.52
N LEU A 17 -2.86 1.19 13.56
CA LEU A 17 -3.77 0.72 12.52
C LEU A 17 -4.41 -0.57 13.01
N ASP A 18 -5.71 -0.72 12.77
CA ASP A 18 -6.35 -2.02 12.96
C ASP A 18 -5.73 -3.05 11.99
N PRO A 19 -5.81 -4.35 12.31
CA PRO A 19 -5.17 -5.38 11.51
C PRO A 19 -5.54 -5.35 10.03
N LYS A 20 -6.81 -5.10 9.68
CA LYS A 20 -7.26 -5.06 8.29
C LYS A 20 -6.59 -3.90 7.55
N THR A 21 -6.64 -2.71 8.12
CA THR A 21 -6.02 -1.51 7.51
C THR A 21 -4.51 -1.69 7.34
N ALA A 22 -3.82 -2.25 8.33
CA ALA A 22 -2.39 -2.51 8.23
C ALA A 22 -2.05 -3.45 7.06
N GLN A 23 -2.83 -4.53 6.87
CA GLN A 23 -2.60 -5.48 5.78
C GLN A 23 -2.88 -4.89 4.40
N LEU A 24 -3.92 -4.06 4.26
CA LEU A 24 -4.21 -3.35 3.01
C LEU A 24 -3.06 -2.39 2.63
N VAL A 25 -2.51 -1.66 3.61
CA VAL A 25 -1.34 -0.78 3.39
C VAL A 25 -0.11 -1.57 2.96
N PHE A 26 0.22 -2.67 3.64
CA PHE A 26 1.35 -3.52 3.25
C PHE A 26 1.17 -4.15 1.88
N PHE A 27 -0.04 -4.61 1.57
CA PHE A 27 -0.39 -5.16 0.27
C PHE A 27 -0.18 -4.11 -0.85
N ALA A 28 -0.75 -2.91 -0.71
CA ALA A 28 -0.59 -1.82 -1.67
C ALA A 28 0.89 -1.42 -1.85
N ALA A 29 1.65 -1.33 -0.75
CA ALA A 29 3.07 -1.03 -0.80
C ALA A 29 3.86 -2.11 -1.56
N CYS A 30 3.58 -3.39 -1.32
CA CYS A 30 4.21 -4.50 -2.04
C CYS A 30 3.88 -4.48 -3.53
N ILE A 31 2.63 -4.18 -3.91
CA ILE A 31 2.23 -4.02 -5.32
C ILE A 31 3.00 -2.87 -5.97
N ALA A 32 3.09 -1.72 -5.29
CA ALA A 32 3.75 -0.53 -5.83
C ALA A 32 5.24 -0.74 -6.15
N ILE A 33 5.92 -1.62 -5.40
CA ILE A 33 7.35 -1.95 -5.60
C ILE A 33 7.57 -3.26 -6.38
N GLY A 34 6.51 -3.95 -6.81
CA GLY A 34 6.61 -5.23 -7.52
C GLY A 34 7.06 -6.42 -6.65
N HIS A 35 6.87 -6.36 -5.33
CA HIS A 35 7.25 -7.43 -4.42
C HIS A 35 6.14 -8.49 -4.27
N GLU A 36 6.13 -9.44 -5.20
CA GLU A 36 5.06 -10.43 -5.37
C GLU A 36 4.83 -11.32 -4.13
N GLY A 37 5.92 -11.79 -3.50
CA GLY A 37 5.84 -12.63 -2.30
C GLY A 37 5.17 -11.91 -1.12
N GLY A 38 5.53 -10.65 -0.89
CA GLY A 38 4.89 -9.80 0.11
C GLY A 38 3.43 -9.51 -0.23
N ALA A 39 3.14 -9.18 -1.49
CA ALA A 39 1.77 -8.90 -1.94
C ALA A 39 0.84 -10.11 -1.68
N ARG A 40 1.26 -11.34 -2.04
CA ARG A 40 0.48 -12.55 -1.75
C ARG A 40 0.22 -12.75 -0.26
N ARG A 41 1.26 -12.56 0.56
CA ARG A 41 1.16 -12.72 2.02
C ARG A 41 0.15 -11.74 2.61
N HIS A 42 0.29 -10.46 2.29
CA HIS A 42 -0.54 -9.41 2.86
C HIS A 42 -1.96 -9.42 2.32
N LEU A 43 -2.17 -9.84 1.06
CA LEU A 43 -3.51 -10.11 0.52
C LEU A 43 -4.24 -11.20 1.31
N LYS A 44 -3.56 -12.33 1.58
CA LYS A 44 -4.13 -13.42 2.37
C LYS A 44 -4.53 -12.93 3.77
N GLN A 45 -3.62 -12.22 4.45
CA GLN A 45 -3.84 -11.72 5.80
C GLN A 45 -4.95 -10.65 5.84
N ALA A 46 -5.08 -9.81 4.82
CA ALA A 46 -6.17 -8.84 4.71
C ALA A 46 -7.53 -9.55 4.65
N ARG A 47 -7.66 -10.61 3.84
CA ARG A 47 -8.89 -11.44 3.77
C ARG A 47 -9.20 -12.13 5.09
N GLU A 48 -8.19 -12.67 5.77
CA GLU A 48 -8.35 -13.25 7.12
C GLU A 48 -8.82 -12.21 8.15
N CYS A 49 -8.48 -10.93 7.95
CA CYS A 49 -8.96 -9.80 8.76
C CYS A 49 -10.32 -9.24 8.30
N GLY A 50 -10.98 -9.88 7.33
CA GLY A 50 -12.30 -9.48 6.83
C GLY A 50 -12.28 -8.34 5.80
N ALA A 51 -11.17 -8.13 5.09
CA ALA A 51 -11.15 -7.23 3.94
C ALA A 51 -12.07 -7.73 2.83
N THR A 52 -12.91 -6.83 2.31
CA THR A 52 -13.73 -7.08 1.12
C THR A 52 -12.90 -6.97 -0.15
N GLU A 53 -13.36 -7.58 -1.24
CA GLU A 53 -12.70 -7.45 -2.54
C GLU A 53 -12.73 -6.00 -3.05
N ASP A 54 -13.72 -5.19 -2.66
CA ASP A 54 -13.77 -3.75 -2.98
C ASP A 54 -12.64 -2.98 -2.28
N GLU A 55 -12.41 -3.23 -0.99
CA GLU A 55 -11.28 -2.63 -0.25
C GLU A 55 -9.93 -3.05 -0.82
N ILE A 56 -9.80 -4.32 -1.21
CA ILE A 56 -8.58 -4.85 -1.86
C ILE A 56 -8.35 -4.15 -3.20
N THR A 57 -9.39 -4.02 -4.01
CA THR A 57 -9.31 -3.38 -5.33
C THR A 57 -8.99 -1.90 -5.19
N GLU A 58 -9.60 -1.20 -4.24
CA GLU A 58 -9.29 0.20 -3.94
C GLU A 58 -7.83 0.37 -3.53
N ALA A 59 -7.30 -0.50 -2.66
CA ALA A 59 -5.89 -0.48 -2.27
C ALA A 59 -4.96 -0.69 -3.48
N MET A 60 -5.31 -1.58 -4.41
CA MET A 60 -4.57 -1.74 -5.68
C MET A 60 -4.59 -0.47 -6.51
N VAL A 61 -5.75 0.17 -6.65
CA VAL A 61 -5.88 1.45 -7.38
C VAL A 61 -5.00 2.52 -6.75
N TYR A 62 -4.95 2.61 -5.42
CA TYR A 62 -4.08 3.55 -4.72
C TYR A 62 -2.60 3.31 -4.99
N ALA A 63 -2.16 2.05 -5.07
CA ALA A 63 -0.79 1.71 -5.45
C ALA A 63 -0.43 2.18 -6.88
N MET A 64 -1.38 2.11 -7.82
CA MET A 64 -1.15 2.48 -9.23
C MET A 64 -1.19 3.98 -9.51
N ARG A 65 -1.96 4.76 -8.74
CA ARG A 65 -2.18 6.20 -8.98
C ARG A 65 -0.90 7.03 -9.11
N PRO A 66 0.12 6.90 -8.24
CA PRO A 66 1.36 7.66 -8.38
C PRO A 66 2.11 7.35 -9.68
N ALA A 67 2.13 6.08 -10.10
CA ALA A 67 2.76 5.67 -11.36
C ALA A 67 2.02 6.27 -12.57
N ALA A 68 0.69 6.24 -12.57
CA ALA A 68 -0.12 6.87 -13.62
C ALA A 68 0.10 8.38 -13.70
N ALA A 69 0.19 9.07 -12.54
CA ALA A 69 0.51 10.50 -12.49
C ALA A 69 1.87 10.79 -13.13
N LYS A 70 2.91 9.99 -12.82
CA LYS A 70 4.25 10.14 -13.41
C LYS A 70 4.21 10.05 -14.94
N VAL A 71 3.48 9.08 -15.50
CA VAL A 71 3.34 8.92 -16.96
C VAL A 71 2.64 10.13 -17.59
N ARG A 72 1.52 10.57 -16.99
CA ARG A 72 0.79 11.75 -17.43
C ARG A 72 1.68 13.00 -17.44
N ASP A 73 2.43 13.22 -16.38
CA ASP A 73 3.24 14.42 -16.21
C ASP A 73 4.44 14.41 -17.17
N LEU A 74 5.04 13.22 -17.41
CA LEU A 74 6.03 13.04 -18.47
C LEU A 74 5.46 13.35 -19.85
N ALA A 75 4.28 12.81 -20.19
CA ALA A 75 3.63 13.05 -21.48
C ALA A 75 3.38 14.54 -21.72
N LYS A 76 2.88 15.26 -20.70
CA LYS A 76 2.72 16.73 -20.75
C LYS A 76 4.04 17.44 -21.02
N ALA A 77 5.11 17.05 -20.33
CA ALA A 77 6.42 17.67 -20.49
C ALA A 77 7.05 17.43 -21.87
N VAL A 78 6.79 16.26 -22.49
CA VAL A 78 7.26 15.93 -23.84
C VAL A 78 6.47 16.69 -24.90
N ILE A 79 5.14 16.77 -24.80
CA ILE A 79 4.27 17.45 -25.78
C ILE A 79 4.43 18.97 -25.75
N ALA A 80 4.73 19.55 -24.58
CA ALA A 80 4.89 20.99 -24.43
C ALA A 80 6.21 21.56 -25.03
N LYS A 81 7.07 20.70 -25.59
CA LYS A 81 8.29 21.06 -26.31
C LYS A 81 8.08 20.94 -27.82
#